data_AF-B5GT34-F1
#
_entry.id   AF-B5GT34-F1
#
_cell.length_a   1.000
_cell.length_b   1.000
_cell.length_c   1.000
_cell.angle_alpha   90.00
_cell.angle_beta   90.00
_cell.angle_gamma   90.00
#
_symmetry.space_group_name_H-M   'P 1'
#
loop_
_entity.id
_entity.type
_entity.pdbx_description
1 polymer ?
#
loop_
_entity_poly.entity_id
_entity_poly.type
_entity_poly.pdbx_seq_one_letter_code
_entity_poly.pdbx_strand_id
1 'polypeptide(L)'
;MATGEHPPSSAHRPGGRAGGAGAAVLEAVDPDVDLRVPEQRAEMAGARRLPLLAVIAAGGVIGALARYALSVAWPWSGEGFPWTTLTINVSGSALMGVLMPLVTADATDTADAAGDGGAPVRRAAHPLVRPFAGVGVLGGFTTFSAYAGDFHTLVGRGATGQALLYAAGSVVLCVAAVWLTARATRAAMVRRAR
;
A
#
# COMPACT_ATOMS: atom_id res chain seq x y z
N MET A 1 43.88 -5.71 -69.37
CA MET A 1 43.33 -4.34 -69.58
C MET A 1 41.85 -4.52 -69.85
N ALA A 2 40.99 -3.84 -69.06
CA ALA A 2 39.60 -4.20 -68.71
C ALA A 2 39.54 -5.46 -67.82
N THR A 3 38.78 -5.54 -66.72
CA THR A 3 37.50 -4.94 -66.33
C THR A 3 37.41 -4.76 -64.81
N GLY A 4 36.49 -3.92 -64.35
CA GLY A 4 36.43 -3.37 -62.99
C GLY A 4 36.13 -4.34 -61.85
N GLU A 5 36.59 -3.94 -60.67
CA GLU A 5 36.30 -4.58 -59.39
C GLU A 5 35.44 -3.66 -58.53
N HIS A 6 34.20 -4.09 -58.29
CA HIS A 6 33.43 -3.78 -57.10
C HIS A 6 32.88 -5.12 -56.59
N PRO A 7 33.21 -5.51 -55.35
CA PRO A 7 32.19 -6.09 -54.47
C PRO A 7 32.48 -5.80 -52.96
N PRO A 8 31.71 -6.34 -52.00
CA PRO A 8 30.26 -6.21 -51.89
C PRO A 8 29.78 -5.77 -50.48
N SER A 9 28.55 -5.26 -50.48
CA SER A 9 27.61 -5.08 -49.36
C SER A 9 27.65 -6.17 -48.29
N SER A 10 27.79 -5.77 -47.03
CA SER A 10 27.59 -6.62 -45.87
C SER A 10 26.20 -6.42 -45.25
N ALA A 11 25.43 -7.52 -45.30
CA ALA A 11 24.49 -8.00 -44.28
C ALA A 11 23.16 -7.27 -44.06
N HIS A 12 22.10 -7.79 -44.68
CA HIS A 12 20.71 -7.60 -44.24
C HIS A 12 20.00 -8.96 -44.02
N ARG A 13 19.86 -9.33 -42.74
CA ARG A 13 18.85 -10.22 -42.06
C ARG A 13 18.60 -11.65 -42.58
N PRO A 14 18.40 -12.63 -41.67
CA PRO A 14 17.09 -12.86 -41.01
C PRO A 14 17.27 -13.14 -39.50
N GLY A 15 16.34 -12.87 -38.58
CA GLY A 15 14.99 -13.43 -38.46
C GLY A 15 14.83 -13.87 -36.99
N GLY A 16 13.80 -13.39 -36.30
CA GLY A 16 13.59 -13.67 -34.88
C GLY A 16 12.52 -12.80 -34.23
N ARG A 17 11.32 -12.73 -34.85
CA ARG A 17 10.11 -12.29 -34.14
C ARG A 17 9.47 -13.52 -33.49
N ALA A 18 9.68 -13.70 -32.20
CA ALA A 18 8.72 -14.28 -31.28
C ALA A 18 8.43 -13.15 -30.27
N GLY A 19 7.21 -12.66 -30.11
CA GLY A 19 6.06 -13.46 -29.75
C GLY A 19 6.08 -13.62 -28.23
N GLY A 20 5.60 -12.60 -27.51
CA GLY A 20 5.61 -12.54 -26.05
C GLY A 20 4.78 -11.37 -25.54
N ALA A 21 3.53 -11.29 -25.98
CA ALA A 21 2.48 -10.64 -25.20
C ALA A 21 2.44 -11.34 -23.83
N GLY A 22 2.45 -10.57 -22.74
CA GLY A 22 2.29 -11.15 -21.40
C GLY A 22 3.20 -10.64 -20.28
N ALA A 23 3.89 -9.51 -20.41
CA ALA A 23 4.36 -8.78 -19.23
C ALA A 23 3.21 -7.93 -18.66
N ALA A 24 2.07 -8.58 -18.40
CA ALA A 24 1.04 -8.01 -17.56
C ALA A 24 1.66 -7.88 -16.16
N VAL A 25 2.05 -6.65 -15.83
CA VAL A 25 1.70 -6.01 -14.57
C VAL A 25 1.63 -7.00 -13.41
N LEU A 26 2.78 -7.54 -13.00
CA LEU A 26 2.93 -8.03 -11.63
C LEU A 26 3.06 -6.77 -10.78
N GLU A 27 1.89 -6.20 -10.52
CA GLU A 27 1.62 -5.09 -9.64
C GLU A 27 2.24 -5.39 -8.27
N ALA A 28 2.92 -4.40 -7.71
CA ALA A 28 3.65 -4.52 -6.46
C ALA A 28 2.74 -5.09 -5.37
N VAL A 29 3.20 -6.16 -4.71
CA VAL A 29 2.49 -6.76 -3.57
C VAL A 29 2.53 -5.85 -2.33
N ASP A 30 3.37 -4.82 -2.34
CA ASP A 30 3.44 -3.81 -1.29
C ASP A 30 4.25 -2.61 -1.83
N PRO A 31 3.76 -1.35 -1.80
CA PRO A 31 4.56 -0.18 -2.16
C PRO A 31 5.83 -0.02 -1.30
N ASP A 32 5.93 -0.71 -0.16
CA ASP A 32 7.11 -0.69 0.71
C ASP A 32 8.19 -1.73 0.35
N VAL A 33 7.94 -2.63 -0.60
CA VAL A 33 8.91 -3.66 -1.04
C VAL A 33 8.97 -3.70 -2.57
N ASP A 34 9.89 -2.92 -3.15
CA ASP A 34 10.12 -2.99 -4.59
C ASP A 34 11.05 -4.14 -4.96
N LEU A 35 10.43 -5.29 -5.25
CA LEU A 35 11.13 -6.45 -5.79
C LEU A 35 11.75 -6.20 -7.18
N ARG A 36 11.75 -5.00 -7.76
CA ARG A 36 12.47 -4.69 -9.01
C ARG A 36 13.89 -4.19 -8.74
N VAL A 37 14.21 -3.80 -7.50
CA VAL A 37 15.55 -3.34 -7.12
C VAL A 37 16.43 -4.54 -6.71
N PRO A 38 17.56 -4.82 -7.39
CA PRO A 38 18.43 -5.95 -7.08
C PRO A 38 18.96 -5.94 -5.63
N GLU A 39 19.17 -4.76 -5.06
CA GLU A 39 19.62 -4.59 -3.68
C GLU A 39 18.55 -5.00 -2.64
N GLN A 40 17.27 -4.70 -2.89
CA GLN A 40 16.16 -5.14 -2.03
C GLN A 40 15.88 -6.65 -2.16
N ARG A 41 16.09 -7.23 -3.36
CA ARG A 41 16.09 -8.69 -3.54
C ARG A 41 17.22 -9.37 -2.75
N ALA A 42 18.40 -8.77 -2.71
CA ALA A 42 19.54 -9.28 -1.96
C ALA A 42 19.33 -9.15 -0.43
N GLU A 43 18.65 -8.10 0.05
CA GLU A 43 18.24 -7.99 1.46
C GLU A 43 17.26 -9.08 1.88
N MET A 44 16.34 -9.49 1.00
CA MET A 44 15.46 -10.64 1.22
C MET A 44 16.18 -11.99 1.26
N ALA A 45 17.36 -12.11 0.66
CA ALA A 45 18.15 -13.34 0.64
C ALA A 45 19.16 -13.45 1.80
N GLY A 46 19.26 -12.43 2.66
CA GLY A 46 20.32 -12.31 3.68
C GLY A 46 19.84 -12.29 5.14
N ALA A 47 20.79 -12.14 6.06
CA ALA A 47 20.61 -12.15 7.53
C ALA A 47 19.63 -11.10 8.09
N ARG A 48 19.23 -10.10 7.30
CA ARG A 48 18.28 -9.03 7.70
C ARG A 48 16.81 -9.39 7.54
N ARG A 49 16.49 -10.52 6.88
CA ARG A 49 15.11 -11.01 6.71
C ARG A 49 14.42 -11.35 8.03
N LEU A 50 15.13 -12.01 8.95
CA LEU A 50 14.56 -12.42 10.23
C LEU A 50 14.16 -11.22 11.11
N PRO A 51 15.01 -10.19 11.30
CA PRO A 51 14.61 -8.96 11.97
C PRO A 51 13.40 -8.27 11.34
N LEU A 52 13.35 -8.18 10.00
CA LEU A 52 12.21 -7.59 9.29
C LEU A 52 10.91 -8.34 9.60
N LEU A 53 10.91 -9.68 9.45
CA LEU A 53 9.74 -10.51 9.73
C LEU A 53 9.33 -10.44 11.19
N ALA A 54 10.29 -10.43 12.12
CA ALA A 54 10.02 -10.33 13.55
C ALA A 54 9.34 -9.00 13.90
N VAL A 55 9.78 -7.89 13.29
CA VAL A 55 9.18 -6.59 13.49
C VAL A 55 7.78 -6.50 12.88
N ILE A 56 7.57 -7.01 11.65
CA ILE A 56 6.24 -7.09 11.05
C ILE A 56 5.32 -7.93 11.93
N ALA A 57 5.77 -9.09 12.41
CA ALA A 57 5.00 -9.97 13.28
C ALA A 57 4.64 -9.29 14.61
N ALA A 58 5.60 -8.61 15.25
CA ALA A 58 5.35 -7.87 16.49
C ALA A 58 4.28 -6.77 16.28
N GLY A 59 4.39 -6.00 15.19
CA GLY A 59 3.36 -5.02 14.83
C GLY A 59 2.01 -5.67 14.55
N GLY A 60 2.01 -6.78 13.81
CA GLY A 60 0.80 -7.56 13.46
C GLY A 60 0.05 -8.06 14.68
N VAL A 61 0.76 -8.59 15.67
CA VAL A 61 0.17 -9.00 16.96
C VAL A 61 -0.49 -7.82 17.65
N ILE A 62 0.19 -6.67 17.75
CA ILE A 62 -0.37 -5.46 18.38
C ILE A 62 -1.63 -5.00 17.64
N GLY A 63 -1.58 -4.92 16.31
CA GLY A 63 -2.72 -4.52 15.49
C GLY A 63 -3.91 -5.46 15.64
N ALA A 64 -3.68 -6.77 15.55
CA ALA A 64 -4.73 -7.78 15.68
C ALA A 64 -5.37 -7.78 17.08
N LEU A 65 -4.57 -7.62 18.14
CA LEU A 65 -5.08 -7.51 19.50
C LEU A 65 -5.89 -6.23 19.72
N ALA A 66 -5.45 -5.09 19.17
CA ALA A 66 -6.21 -3.84 19.24
C ALA A 66 -7.56 -3.95 18.50
N ARG A 67 -7.55 -4.57 17.31
CA ARG A 67 -8.77 -4.87 16.56
C ARG A 67 -9.71 -5.76 17.37
N TYR A 68 -9.20 -6.87 17.90
CA TYR A 68 -9.97 -7.80 18.71
C TYR A 68 -10.58 -7.11 19.94
N ALA A 69 -9.80 -6.29 20.65
CA ALA A 69 -10.27 -5.54 21.80
C ALA A 69 -11.43 -4.60 21.43
N LEU A 70 -11.36 -3.90 20.28
CA LEU A 70 -12.48 -3.08 19.78
C LEU A 70 -13.70 -3.93 19.43
N SER A 71 -13.51 -5.08 18.79
CA SER A 71 -14.61 -6.02 18.47
C SER A 71 -15.29 -6.57 19.72
N VAL A 72 -14.55 -6.77 20.81
CA VAL A 72 -15.12 -7.20 22.10
C VAL A 72 -15.79 -6.05 22.85
N ALA A 73 -15.19 -4.86 22.83
CA ALA A 73 -15.71 -3.68 23.54
C ALA A 73 -16.97 -3.10 22.89
N TRP A 74 -17.06 -3.19 21.56
CA TRP A 74 -18.21 -2.75 20.79
C TRP A 74 -18.64 -3.86 19.81
N PRO A 75 -19.29 -4.93 20.32
CA PRO A 75 -19.69 -6.04 19.46
C PRO A 75 -20.85 -5.63 18.56
N TRP A 76 -20.79 -6.05 17.30
CA TRP A 76 -21.94 -5.99 16.42
C TRP A 76 -22.74 -7.28 16.57
N SER A 77 -24.02 -7.18 16.94
CA SER A 77 -24.90 -8.32 17.20
C SER A 77 -25.33 -9.08 15.94
N GLY A 78 -24.87 -8.66 14.77
CA GLY A 78 -25.45 -9.05 13.49
C GLY A 78 -26.75 -8.32 13.19
N GLU A 79 -27.31 -7.53 14.12
CA GLU A 79 -28.48 -6.66 13.95
C GLU A 79 -28.08 -5.20 13.64
N GLY A 80 -28.82 -4.51 12.77
CA GLY A 80 -28.49 -3.12 12.40
C GLY A 80 -27.19 -2.98 11.59
N PHE A 81 -26.52 -1.84 11.67
CA PHE A 81 -25.38 -1.51 10.79
C PHE A 81 -24.02 -1.90 11.43
N PRO A 82 -23.04 -2.44 10.67
CA PRO A 82 -21.77 -2.94 11.21
C PRO A 82 -20.75 -1.82 11.52
N TRP A 83 -21.06 -1.00 12.52
CA TRP A 83 -20.26 0.17 12.88
C TRP A 83 -18.84 -0.17 13.33
N THR A 84 -18.66 -1.27 14.06
CA THR A 84 -17.37 -1.65 14.65
C THR A 84 -16.31 -1.85 13.59
N THR A 85 -16.58 -2.73 12.61
CA THR A 85 -15.65 -3.02 11.51
C THR A 85 -15.44 -1.79 10.62
N LEU A 86 -16.49 -0.99 10.38
CA LEU A 86 -16.36 0.27 9.64
C LEU A 86 -15.39 1.22 10.35
N THR A 87 -15.56 1.45 11.65
CA THR A 87 -14.71 2.34 12.43
C THR A 87 -13.27 1.85 12.49
N ILE A 88 -13.05 0.54 12.66
CA ILE A 88 -11.71 -0.07 12.62
C ILE A 88 -11.03 0.24 11.28
N ASN A 89 -11.69 -0.03 10.15
CA ASN A 89 -11.10 0.18 8.84
C ASN A 89 -10.89 1.67 8.52
N VAL A 90 -11.87 2.53 8.78
CA VAL A 90 -11.78 3.97 8.50
C VAL A 90 -10.72 4.65 9.38
N SER A 91 -10.65 4.30 10.67
CA SER A 91 -9.60 4.84 11.56
C SER A 91 -8.21 4.31 11.19
N GLY A 92 -8.08 3.05 10.77
CA GLY A 92 -6.83 2.50 10.27
C GLY A 92 -6.37 3.19 8.98
N SER A 93 -7.29 3.45 8.06
CA SER A 93 -7.02 4.24 6.85
C SER A 93 -6.61 5.69 7.17
N ALA A 94 -7.28 6.34 8.12
CA ALA A 94 -6.89 7.67 8.61
C ALA A 94 -5.47 7.65 9.20
N LEU A 95 -5.15 6.66 10.04
CA LEU A 95 -3.82 6.50 10.61
C LEU A 95 -2.76 6.24 9.53
N MET A 96 -3.06 5.46 8.50
CA MET A 96 -2.15 5.24 7.36
C MET A 96 -1.81 6.56 6.67
N GLY A 97 -2.80 7.41 6.41
CA GLY A 97 -2.60 8.74 5.83
C GLY A 97 -1.79 9.69 6.72
N VAL A 98 -1.79 9.51 8.05
CA VAL A 98 -0.91 10.25 8.96
C VAL A 98 0.50 9.67 9.02
N LEU A 99 0.63 8.36 9.25
CA LEU A 99 1.89 7.70 9.52
C LEU A 99 2.78 7.66 8.28
N MET A 100 2.22 7.34 7.11
CA MET A 100 3.03 7.09 5.93
C MET A 100 3.77 8.34 5.46
N PRO A 101 3.18 9.55 5.37
CA PRO A 101 3.92 10.77 5.07
C PRO A 101 4.99 11.14 6.11
N LEU A 102 4.81 10.77 7.38
CA LEU A 102 5.77 11.06 8.46
C LEU A 102 6.98 10.13 8.42
N VAL A 103 6.79 8.85 8.07
CA VAL A 103 7.84 7.83 8.01
C VAL A 103 8.49 7.75 6.61
N THR A 104 7.80 8.21 5.58
CA THR A 104 8.24 8.21 4.17
C THR A 104 8.69 9.59 3.68
N ALA A 105 9.19 10.44 4.58
CA ALA A 105 9.80 11.71 4.21
C ALA A 105 11.17 11.56 3.48
N ASP A 106 11.34 10.47 2.73
CA ASP A 106 12.35 10.30 1.69
C ASP A 106 11.66 10.53 0.33
N ALA A 107 12.17 11.52 -0.40
CA ALA A 107 11.63 12.05 -1.63
C ALA A 107 11.39 10.97 -2.71
N THR A 108 10.13 10.71 -3.11
CA THR A 108 9.67 10.47 -4.50
C THR A 108 8.24 9.90 -4.54
N ASP A 109 7.25 10.65 -4.04
CA ASP A 109 5.84 10.42 -4.45
C ASP A 109 5.05 11.75 -4.46
N THR A 110 5.75 12.82 -4.80
CA THR A 110 5.19 14.11 -5.24
C THR A 110 5.38 14.27 -6.74
N ALA A 111 5.04 13.23 -7.51
CA ALA A 111 4.94 13.40 -8.96
C ALA A 111 3.69 14.22 -9.34
N ASP A 112 2.58 14.14 -8.58
CA ASP A 112 1.31 14.73 -9.00
C ASP A 112 0.62 15.57 -7.92
N ALA A 113 1.19 16.72 -7.57
CA ALA A 113 0.43 17.95 -7.25
C ALA A 113 1.36 19.04 -6.68
N ALA A 114 1.47 20.13 -7.42
CA ALA A 114 2.14 21.38 -7.04
C ALA A 114 3.68 21.30 -7.07
N GLY A 115 4.22 21.65 -8.25
CA GLY A 115 5.60 22.08 -8.37
C GLY A 115 5.87 23.26 -7.44
N ASP A 116 6.79 23.04 -6.52
CA ASP A 116 7.69 24.04 -5.97
C ASP A 116 8.88 23.28 -5.40
N GLY A 117 10.06 23.51 -5.99
CA GLY A 117 11.31 22.81 -5.74
C GLY A 117 11.92 23.10 -4.36
N GLY A 118 11.22 22.74 -3.29
CA GLY A 118 11.75 22.76 -1.93
C GLY A 118 12.72 21.59 -1.71
N ALA A 119 13.92 21.88 -1.20
CA ALA A 119 14.95 20.88 -0.91
C ALA A 119 14.41 19.78 0.03
N PRO A 120 14.69 18.49 -0.25
CA PRO A 120 14.17 17.39 0.56
C PRO A 120 14.81 17.40 1.96
N VAL A 121 14.00 17.63 2.98
CA VAL A 121 14.40 17.51 4.39
C VAL A 121 14.48 16.03 4.73
N ARG A 122 15.68 15.47 4.61
CA ARG A 122 16.01 14.08 4.97
C ARG A 122 15.79 13.85 6.47
N ARG A 123 14.67 13.23 6.86
CA ARG A 123 14.55 12.61 8.18
C ARG A 123 14.75 11.11 7.98
N ALA A 124 15.94 10.63 8.35
CA ALA A 124 16.22 9.20 8.36
C ALA A 124 15.37 8.51 9.45
N ALA A 125 14.14 8.14 9.11
CA ALA A 125 13.41 7.18 9.92
C ALA A 125 14.13 5.82 9.84
N HIS A 126 14.19 5.09 10.95
CA HIS A 126 14.83 3.78 10.96
C HIS A 126 14.12 2.85 9.95
N PRO A 127 14.84 2.08 9.10
CA PRO A 127 14.25 1.29 8.00
C PRO A 127 13.13 0.33 8.42
N LEU A 128 13.15 -0.11 9.68
CA LEU A 128 12.17 -1.04 10.25
C LEU A 128 10.84 -0.39 10.69
N VAL A 129 10.75 0.95 10.74
CA VAL A 129 9.53 1.63 11.23
C VAL A 129 8.37 1.49 10.24
N ARG A 130 8.64 1.60 8.94
CA ARG A 130 7.61 1.41 7.90
C ARG A 130 6.99 0.01 7.95
N PRO A 131 7.76 -1.09 7.86
CA PRO A 131 7.18 -2.43 7.90
C PRO A 131 6.53 -2.76 9.25
N PHE A 132 7.04 -2.23 10.37
CA PHE A 132 6.38 -2.34 11.67
C PHE A 132 4.98 -1.71 11.66
N ALA A 133 4.88 -0.44 11.26
CA ALA A 133 3.67 0.36 11.41
C ALA A 133 2.66 0.11 10.28
N GLY A 134 3.12 0.06 9.03
CA GLY A 134 2.30 -0.18 7.86
C GLY A 134 1.82 -1.63 7.79
N VAL A 135 2.73 -2.54 7.43
CA VAL A 135 2.38 -3.96 7.25
C VAL A 135 1.99 -4.62 8.57
N GLY A 136 2.75 -4.39 9.63
CA GLY A 136 2.49 -4.97 10.95
C GLY A 136 1.22 -4.41 11.60
N VAL A 137 1.33 -3.24 12.24
CA VAL A 137 0.26 -2.69 13.08
C VAL A 137 -1.00 -2.38 12.28
N LEU A 138 -0.91 -1.61 11.20
CA LEU A 138 -2.09 -1.22 10.42
C LEU A 138 -2.67 -2.41 9.64
N GLY A 139 -1.83 -3.30 9.12
CA GLY A 139 -2.26 -4.54 8.47
C GLY A 139 -2.98 -5.51 9.43
N GLY A 140 -2.49 -5.63 10.68
CA GLY A 140 -3.17 -6.46 11.70
C GLY A 140 -4.44 -5.81 12.28
N PHE A 141 -4.45 -4.47 12.36
CA PHE A 141 -5.56 -3.69 12.89
C PHE A 141 -6.74 -3.59 11.92
N THR A 142 -6.49 -3.38 10.63
CA THR A 142 -7.56 -3.32 9.61
C THR A 142 -7.95 -4.72 9.13
N THR A 143 -9.16 -4.88 8.59
CA THR A 143 -9.65 -6.20 8.18
C THR A 143 -10.67 -6.14 7.05
N PHE A 144 -10.34 -6.79 5.94
CA PHE A 144 -11.30 -7.03 4.85
C PHE A 144 -12.16 -8.26 5.09
N SER A 145 -11.64 -9.29 5.77
CA SER A 145 -12.37 -10.53 6.03
C SER A 145 -13.57 -10.33 6.97
N ALA A 146 -13.42 -9.52 8.03
CA ALA A 146 -14.57 -9.18 8.88
C ALA A 146 -15.60 -8.34 8.10
N TYR A 147 -15.15 -7.38 7.29
CA TYR A 147 -16.03 -6.60 6.41
C TYR A 147 -16.84 -7.49 5.46
N ALA A 148 -16.20 -8.49 4.83
CA ALA A 148 -16.88 -9.44 3.96
C ALA A 148 -17.88 -10.32 4.72
N GLY A 149 -17.54 -10.75 5.94
CA GLY A 149 -18.45 -11.48 6.83
C GLY A 149 -19.67 -10.66 7.25
N ASP A 150 -19.45 -9.37 7.56
CA ASP A 150 -20.52 -8.44 7.91
C ASP A 150 -21.45 -8.19 6.72
N PHE A 151 -20.88 -7.97 5.53
CA PHE A 151 -21.63 -7.86 4.29
C PHE A 151 -22.46 -9.12 4.01
N HIS A 152 -21.85 -10.31 4.11
CA HIS A 152 -22.53 -11.59 3.91
C HIS A 152 -23.70 -11.75 4.89
N THR A 153 -23.52 -11.34 6.15
CA THR A 153 -24.57 -11.36 7.18
C THR A 153 -25.72 -10.41 6.83
N LEU A 154 -25.42 -9.19 6.36
CA LEU A 154 -26.45 -8.22 5.92
C LEU A 154 -27.27 -8.76 4.74
N VAL A 155 -26.62 -9.40 3.77
CA VAL A 155 -27.31 -10.03 2.63
C VAL A 155 -28.15 -11.21 3.08
N GLY A 156 -27.61 -12.09 3.92
CA GLY A 156 -28.29 -13.30 4.39
C GLY A 156 -29.61 -13.03 5.12
N ARG A 157 -29.75 -11.87 5.76
CA ARG A 157 -31.00 -11.45 6.42
C ARG A 157 -31.91 -10.55 5.57
N GLY A 158 -31.59 -10.34 4.30
CA GLY A 158 -32.38 -9.52 3.38
C GLY A 158 -32.22 -8.00 3.53
N ALA A 159 -31.23 -7.51 4.29
CA ALA A 159 -30.99 -6.08 4.49
C ALA A 159 -30.17 -5.46 3.33
N THR A 160 -30.62 -5.65 2.09
CA THR A 160 -29.86 -5.33 0.86
C THR A 160 -29.44 -3.87 0.78
N GLY A 161 -30.31 -2.93 1.16
CA GLY A 161 -29.95 -1.50 1.17
C GLY A 161 -28.80 -1.18 2.12
N GLN A 162 -28.79 -1.78 3.32
CA GLN A 162 -27.69 -1.63 4.28
C GLN A 162 -26.42 -2.33 3.78
N ALA A 163 -26.54 -3.50 3.14
CA ALA A 163 -25.40 -4.21 2.57
C ALA A 163 -24.70 -3.36 1.50
N LEU A 164 -25.46 -2.78 0.56
CA LEU A 164 -24.92 -1.91 -0.48
C LEU A 164 -24.30 -0.62 0.09
N LEU A 165 -24.98 0.01 1.05
CA LEU A 165 -24.45 1.19 1.73
C LEU A 165 -23.16 0.88 2.49
N TYR A 166 -23.12 -0.25 3.21
CA TYR A 166 -21.94 -0.70 3.93
C TYR A 166 -20.79 -0.99 2.97
N ALA A 167 -21.07 -1.64 1.83
CA ALA A 167 -20.05 -1.97 0.85
C ALA A 167 -19.41 -0.73 0.19
N ALA A 168 -20.23 0.13 -0.40
CA ALA A 168 -19.74 1.33 -1.08
C ALA A 168 -19.23 2.37 -0.08
N GLY A 169 -19.98 2.58 1.02
CA GLY A 169 -19.66 3.57 2.04
C GLY A 169 -18.33 3.28 2.73
N SER A 170 -18.03 2.01 3.06
CA SER A 170 -16.76 1.66 3.68
C SER A 170 -15.57 2.02 2.79
N VAL A 171 -15.63 1.66 1.50
CA VAL A 171 -14.54 1.96 0.55
C VAL A 171 -14.35 3.47 0.39
N VAL A 172 -15.44 4.21 0.15
CA VAL A 172 -15.40 5.67 -0.02
C VAL A 172 -14.83 6.36 1.23
N LEU A 173 -15.30 5.99 2.42
CA LEU A 173 -14.85 6.57 3.67
C LEU A 173 -13.38 6.27 3.95
N CYS A 174 -12.92 5.03 3.73
CA CYS A 174 -11.52 4.66 3.91
C CYS A 174 -10.61 5.47 2.95
N VAL A 175 -10.93 5.52 1.66
CA VAL A 175 -10.14 6.28 0.67
C VAL A 175 -10.12 7.77 1.01
N ALA A 176 -11.28 8.35 1.33
CA ALA A 176 -11.37 9.74 1.75
C ALA A 176 -10.54 10.01 3.02
N ALA A 177 -10.58 9.11 4.01
CA ALA A 177 -9.81 9.23 5.24
C ALA A 177 -8.30 9.27 4.98
N VAL A 178 -7.77 8.37 4.13
CA VAL A 178 -6.34 8.40 3.74
C VAL A 178 -5.99 9.74 3.09
N TRP A 179 -6.78 10.18 2.11
CA TRP A 179 -6.49 11.40 1.35
C TRP A 179 -6.50 12.65 2.22
N LEU A 180 -7.54 12.81 3.03
CA LEU A 180 -7.71 13.98 3.89
C LEU A 180 -6.60 14.05 4.93
N THR A 181 -6.29 12.94 5.61
CA THR A 181 -5.26 12.90 6.64
C THR A 181 -3.86 13.03 6.08
N ALA A 182 -3.56 12.46 4.91
CA ALA A 182 -2.27 12.64 4.25
C ALA A 182 -2.04 14.08 3.80
N ARG A 183 -3.05 14.73 3.23
CA ARG A 183 -2.97 16.14 2.86
C ARG A 183 -2.77 17.03 4.08
N ALA A 184 -3.53 16.80 5.15
CA ALA A 184 -3.42 17.55 6.40
C ALA A 184 -2.03 17.38 7.04
N THR A 185 -1.52 16.14 7.07
CA THR A 185 -0.20 15.82 7.63
C THR A 185 0.92 16.53 6.87
N ARG A 186 0.92 16.46 5.53
CA ARG A 186 1.91 17.17 4.71
C ARG A 186 1.83 18.70 4.90
N ALA A 187 0.63 19.27 4.95
CA ALA A 187 0.45 20.69 5.18
C ALA A 187 0.99 21.13 6.55
N ALA A 188 0.79 20.33 7.60
CA ALA A 188 1.33 20.58 8.93
C ALA A 188 2.87 20.50 8.96
N MET A 189 3.45 19.53 8.24
CA MET A 189 4.91 19.40 8.13
C MET A 189 5.56 20.62 7.47
N VAL A 190 4.95 21.15 6.39
CA VAL A 190 5.43 22.37 5.71
C VAL A 190 5.33 23.58 6.62
N ARG A 191 4.21 23.75 7.34
CA ARG A 191 4.02 24.86 8.29
C ARG A 191 5.06 24.85 9.42
N ARG A 192 5.46 23.68 9.90
CA ARG A 192 6.46 23.53 10.96
C ARG A 192 7.91 23.79 10.49
N ALA A 193 8.15 23.76 9.18
CA ALA A 193 9.47 23.99 8.60
C ALA A 193 9.71 25.46 8.21
N ARG A 194 8.68 26.31 8.28
CA ARG A 194 8.76 27.77 8.11
C ARG A 194 8.85 28.43 9.48
#